data_AF-A0A8U0M8M1-F1
#
_entry.id   AF-A0A8U0M8M1-F1
#
_cell.length_a   1.000
_cell.length_b   1.000
_cell.length_c   1.000
_cell.angle_alpha   90.00
_cell.angle_beta   90.00
_cell.angle_gamma   90.00
#
_symmetry.space_group_name_H-M   'P 1'
#
loop_
_entity.id
_entity.type
_entity.pdbx_description
1 polymer ?
#
loop_
_entity_poly.entity_id
_entity_poly.type
_entity_poly.pdbx_seq_one_letter_code
_entity_poly.pdbx_strand_id
1 'polypeptide(L)' 'MGIQFGEGKTEQGPGVQIDLTGDEVATAIHAYLVAYGIHIQGPSTIRVNGQKCINGDIYIDPSGSVVADGDRWDGRGPSF' A
#
# COMPACT_ATOMS: atom_id res chain seq x y z
N MET A 1 -8.09 0.51 3.62
CA MET A 1 -6.64 0.52 3.86
C MET A 1 -6.41 0.07 5.29
N GLY A 2 -5.65 -1.01 5.47
CA GLY A 2 -5.23 -1.50 6.79
C GLY A 2 -3.73 -1.35 6.94
N ILE A 3 -3.26 -0.96 8.12
CA ILE A 3 -1.83 -0.91 8.47
C ILE A 3 -1.65 -1.78 9.71
N GLN A 4 -0.69 -2.70 9.65
CA GLN A 4 -0.39 -3.62 10.74
C GLN A 4 1.10 -3.94 10.77
N PHE A 5 1.60 -4.36 11.93
CA PHE A 5 2.91 -5.01 11.97
C PHE A 5 2.79 -6.39 11.31
N GLY A 6 3.76 -6.77 10.49
CA GLY A 6 3.80 -8.12 9.95
C GLY A 6 4.11 -9.14 11.06
N GLU A 7 3.61 -10.36 10.89
CA GLU A 7 3.63 -11.39 11.93
C GLU A 7 4.96 -12.18 12.01
N GLY A 8 5.87 -11.94 11.07
CA GLY A 8 7.26 -12.37 11.08
C GLY A 8 7.56 -13.84 11.36
N LYS A 9 7.77 -14.63 10.30
CA LYS A 9 9.00 -15.47 10.18
C LYS A 9 9.72 -15.38 8.83
N THR A 10 9.10 -14.79 7.79
CA THR A 10 9.66 -14.24 6.53
C THR A 10 8.56 -13.37 5.87
N GLU A 11 8.80 -12.32 5.07
CA GLU A 11 10.03 -11.78 4.48
C GLU A 11 10.77 -10.81 5.44
N GLN A 12 11.87 -11.32 6.01
CA GLN A 12 12.91 -10.63 6.79
C GLN A 12 12.58 -9.96 8.15
N GLY A 13 11.33 -9.94 8.64
CA GLY A 13 11.07 -9.61 10.05
C GLY A 13 9.63 -9.23 10.40
N PRO A 14 9.39 -8.53 11.53
CA PRO A 14 8.07 -8.00 11.86
C PRO A 14 7.57 -7.03 10.78
N GLY A 15 8.38 -6.06 10.32
CA GLY A 15 8.00 -5.14 9.24
C GLY A 15 6.70 -4.37 9.47
N VAL A 16 6.27 -3.60 8.47
CA VAL A 16 4.92 -3.00 8.44
C VAL A 16 4.24 -3.44 7.15
N GLN A 17 3.04 -3.97 7.27
CA GLN A 17 2.19 -4.38 6.16
C GLN A 17 1.10 -3.34 5.95
N ILE A 18 0.90 -2.91 4.71
CA ILE A 18 -0.22 -2.07 4.29
C ILE A 18 -1.07 -2.85 3.28
N ASP A 19 -2.31 -3.10 3.64
CA ASP A 19 -3.27 -3.79 2.77
C ASP A 19 -4.25 -2.81 2.15
N LEU A 20 -4.42 -2.94 0.84
CA LEU A 20 -5.27 -2.10 -0.01
C LEU A 20 -6.36 -2.95 -0.65
N THR A 21 -7.57 -2.41 -0.69
CA THR A 21 -8.62 -2.93 -1.56
C THR A 21 -8.31 -2.65 -3.03
N GLY A 22 -8.91 -3.39 -3.96
CA GLY A 22 -8.79 -3.13 -5.39
C GLY A 22 -9.15 -1.70 -5.80
N ASP A 23 -10.14 -1.09 -5.15
CA ASP A 23 -10.55 0.29 -5.40
C ASP A 23 -9.50 1.30 -4.90
N GLU A 24 -8.81 1.00 -3.80
CA GLU A 24 -7.71 1.83 -3.30
C GLU A 24 -6.47 1.73 -4.21
N VAL A 25 -6.17 0.55 -4.73
CA VAL A 25 -5.13 0.37 -5.77
C VAL A 25 -5.50 1.15 -7.04
N ALA A 26 -6.75 1.07 -7.49
CA ALA A 26 -7.23 1.85 -8.63
C ALA A 26 -7.09 3.36 -8.39
N THR A 27 -7.40 3.82 -7.18
CA THR A 27 -7.24 5.23 -6.76
C THR A 27 -5.76 5.65 -6.78
N ALA A 28 -4.86 4.81 -6.28
CA ALA A 28 -3.43 5.08 -6.30
C ALA A 28 -2.88 5.21 -7.74
N ILE A 29 -3.34 4.35 -8.65
CA ILE A 29 -2.99 4.44 -10.08
C ILE A 29 -3.55 5.73 -10.70
N HIS A 30 -4.80 6.11 -10.39
CA HIS A 30 -5.35 7.39 -10.83
C HIS A 30 -4.50 8.57 -10.34
N ALA A 31 -4.11 8.59 -9.06
CA ALA A 31 -3.26 9.63 -8.49
C ALA A 31 -1.90 9.70 -9.18
N TYR A 32 -1.29 8.54 -9.47
CA TYR A 32 -0.06 8.47 -10.26
C TYR A 32 -0.23 9.09 -11.65
N LEU A 33 -1.30 8.76 -12.39
CA LEU A 33 -1.56 9.32 -13.71
C LEU A 33 -1.74 10.85 -13.65
N VAL A 34 -2.48 11.35 -12.66
CA VAL A 34 -2.67 12.79 -12.44
C VAL A 34 -1.35 13.49 -12.14
N ALA A 35 -0.46 12.89 -11.34
CA ALA A 35 0.88 13.43 -11.08
C ALA A 35 1.74 13.55 -12.34
N TYR A 36 1.46 12.75 -13.37
CA TYR A 36 2.08 12.82 -14.69
C TYR A 36 1.30 13.69 -15.71
N GLY A 37 0.31 14.46 -15.24
CA GLY A 37 -0.48 15.36 -16.09
C GLY A 37 -1.54 14.66 -16.95
N ILE A 38 -1.85 13.39 -16.65
CA ILE A 38 -2.87 12.62 -17.37
C ILE A 38 -4.17 12.68 -16.59
N HIS A 39 -5.16 13.40 -17.14
CA HIS A 39 -6.48 13.54 -16.54
C HIS A 39 -7.48 12.64 -17.26
N ILE A 40 -8.05 11.68 -16.54
CA ILE A 40 -9.12 10.81 -17.04
C ILE A 40 -10.46 11.46 -16.70
N GLN A 41 -11.29 11.71 -17.71
CA GLN A 41 -12.64 12.24 -17.54
C GLN A 41 -13.68 11.18 -17.95
N GLY A 42 -14.55 10.81 -17.01
CA GLY A 42 -15.62 9.84 -17.22
C GLY A 42 -15.33 8.46 -16.60
N PRO A 43 -16.30 7.52 -16.68
CA PRO A 43 -16.14 6.17 -16.12
C PRO A 43 -14.99 5.42 -16.77
N SER A 44 -14.13 4.80 -15.96
CA SER A 44 -12.97 4.03 -16.41
C SER A 44 -12.86 2.68 -15.71
N THR A 45 -12.13 1.73 -16.31
CA THR A 45 -11.80 0.44 -15.69
C THR A 45 -10.28 0.28 -15.65
N ILE A 46 -9.74 0.15 -14.44
CA ILE A 46 -8.32 -0.15 -14.24
C ILE A 46 -8.14 -1.67 -14.13
N ARG A 47 -7.11 -2.18 -14.81
CA ARG A 47 -6.72 -3.59 -14.76
C ARG A 47 -5.23 -3.69 -14.44
N VAL A 48 -4.87 -4.59 -13.52
CA VAL A 48 -3.49 -4.94 -13.19
C VAL A 48 -3.30 -6.39 -13.64
N ASN A 49 -2.23 -6.67 -14.38
CA ASN A 49 -1.99 -7.99 -15.00
C ASN A 49 -3.19 -8.50 -15.85
N GLY A 50 -3.85 -7.58 -16.56
CA GLY A 50 -4.98 -7.89 -17.45
C GLY A 50 -6.32 -8.14 -16.74
N GLN A 51 -6.38 -8.09 -15.41
CA GLN A 51 -7.57 -8.40 -14.61
C GLN A 51 -7.94 -7.26 -13.66
N LYS A 52 -9.19 -7.25 -13.16
CA LYS A 52 -9.57 -6.34 -12.07
C LYS A 52 -8.75 -6.71 -10.84
N CYS A 53 -8.05 -5.72 -10.28
CA CYS A 53 -7.32 -5.90 -9.03
C CYS A 53 -8.34 -6.11 -7.91
N ILE A 54 -8.16 -7.19 -7.13
CA ILE A 54 -9.02 -7.50 -5.98
C ILE A 54 -8.45 -6.86 -4.71
N ASN A 55 -7.13 -6.91 -4.56
CA ASN A 55 -6.37 -6.36 -3.45
C ASN A 55 -4.93 -6.05 -3.90
N GLY A 56 -4.28 -5.16 -3.17
CA GLY A 56 -2.86 -4.90 -3.27
C GLY A 56 -2.25 -4.82 -1.87
N ASP A 57 -0.95 -5.01 -1.81
CA ASP A 57 -0.25 -5.16 -0.54
C ASP A 57 1.14 -4.54 -0.64
N ILE A 58 1.59 -3.90 0.44
CA ILE A 58 2.89 -3.25 0.54
C ILE A 58 3.54 -3.72 1.84
N TYR A 59 4.68 -4.39 1.73
CA TYR A 59 5.50 -4.76 2.86
C TYR A 59 6.67 -3.79 3.00
N ILE A 60 6.80 -3.20 4.18
CA ILE A 60 7.90 -2.32 4.56
C ILE A 60 8.86 -3.15 5.41
N ASP A 61 10.11 -3.25 4.96
CA ASP A 61 11.17 -3.95 5.67
C ASP A 61 11.34 -3.45 7.11
N PRO A 62 11.88 -4.29 8.01
CA PRO A 62 12.15 -3.88 9.38
C PRO A 62 13.04 -2.63 9.53
N SER A 63 13.88 -2.32 8.54
CA SER A 63 14.71 -1.11 8.53
C SER A 63 13.94 0.16 8.16
N GLY A 64 12.73 0.03 7.62
CA GLY A 64 11.85 1.11 7.20
C GLY A 64 10.84 1.53 8.26
N SER A 65 10.02 2.53 7.92
CA SER A 65 8.91 2.95 8.76
C SER A 65 7.80 3.59 7.93
N VAL A 66 6.57 3.51 8.43
CA VAL A 66 5.39 4.17 7.87
C VAL A 66 4.97 5.31 8.80
N VAL A 67 4.52 6.43 8.26
CA VAL A 67 3.84 7.47 9.04
C VAL A 67 2.40 7.52 8.56
N ALA A 68 1.46 7.26 9.46
CA ALA A 68 0.04 7.23 9.17
C ALA A 68 -0.71 7.96 10.30
N ASP A 69 -1.59 8.88 9.93
CA ASP A 69 -2.39 9.67 10.89
C ASP A 69 -1.57 10.40 11.97
N GLY A 70 -0.33 10.76 11.64
CA GLY A 70 0.61 11.41 12.56
C GLY A 70 1.43 10.43 13.43
N ASP A 71 1.06 9.14 13.45
CA ASP A 71 1.76 8.10 14.16
C ASP A 71 2.81 7.41 13.29
N ARG A 72 3.99 7.16 13.87
CA ARG A 72 5.08 6.45 13.21
C ARG A 72 5.09 4.98 13.60
N TRP A 73 5.04 4.11 12.60
CA TRP A 73 5.15 2.66 12.70
C TRP A 73 6.57 2.25 12.28
N ASP A 74 7.40 1.82 13.24
CA ASP A 74 8.75 1.31 12.96
C ASP A 74 8.66 -0.15 12.51
N GLY A 75 9.31 -0.51 11.40
CA GLY A 75 9.32 -1.89 10.89
C GLY A 75 9.91 -2.90 11.86
N ARG A 76 10.60 -2.48 12.92
CA ARG A 76 11.05 -3.37 13.99
C ARG A 76 9.93 -3.78 14.96
N GLY A 77 8.74 -3.21 14.83
CA GLY A 77 7.62 -3.43 15.73
C GLY A 77 7.41 -2.27 16.72
N PRO A 78 6.34 -2.33 17.52
CA PRO A 78 6.11 -1.37 18.59
C PRO A 78 7.21 -1.57 19.64
N SER A 79 7.98 -0.51 19.90
CA SER A 79 9.03 -0.34 20.92
C SER A 79 9.37 -1.59 21.77
N PHE A 80 10.56 -2.17 21.57
CA PHE A 80 11.20 -3.06 22.55
C PHE A 80 11.37 -2.37 23.91
#